data_AF-A0A0D7Q568-F1
#
_entry.id   AF-A0A0D7Q568-F1
#
_cell.length_a   1.000
_cell.length_b   1.000
_cell.length_c   1.000
_cell.angle_alpha   90.00
_cell.angle_beta   90.00
_cell.angle_gamma   90.00
#
_symmetry.space_group_name_H-M   'P 1'
#
loop_
_entity.id
_entity.type
_entity.pdbx_description
1 polymer ?
#
loop_
_entity_poly.entity_id
_entity_poly.type
_entity_poly.pdbx_seq_one_letter_code
_entity_poly.pdbx_strand_id
1 'polypeptide(L)'
;MARRRDRIRRAELLLLLVLMTYLLAAYLVLPAVWKHYEHQKGLAELPMVTRTAAGIPGDPMNIGLIGDAKDVICAMHEAGWYPADPITLRSSIAIVGSVLLDRPYKDAPVSNLFYLGRHEDLAFEKPVGSSADRRNHVRYWKVLDSGEEKRPVWLGAATLDRSVGISHYTGAVTHHIAADLDTERALLAGDLETSGMVTAKYQVTGVGPTLAGRNGGGDPYFTDGEIWVLRLVEACNKHDGAVEQIASPAATEFKDQVWRSVVEAIGK
;
A
#
# COMPACT_ATOMS: atom_id res chain seq x y z
N MET A 1 -14.40 57.98 -22.81
CA MET A 1 -14.07 56.72 -23.53
C MET A 1 -12.79 56.04 -23.00
N ALA A 2 -11.68 56.75 -22.74
CA ALA A 2 -10.42 56.17 -22.25
C ALA A 2 -10.54 55.30 -20.97
N ARG A 3 -11.19 55.80 -19.91
CA ARG A 3 -11.41 55.03 -18.65
C ARG A 3 -12.16 53.70 -18.82
N ARG A 4 -13.07 53.60 -19.81
CA ARG A 4 -13.82 52.37 -20.09
C ARG A 4 -12.92 51.34 -20.78
N ARG A 5 -12.06 51.81 -21.69
CA ARG A 5 -11.08 50.99 -22.42
C ARG A 5 -10.02 50.41 -21.47
N ASP A 6 -9.57 51.18 -20.48
CA ASP A 6 -8.63 50.71 -19.45
C ASP A 6 -9.26 49.67 -18.50
N ARG A 7 -10.52 49.83 -18.12
CA ARG A 7 -11.23 48.83 -17.30
C ARG A 7 -11.42 47.51 -18.03
N ILE A 8 -11.78 47.57 -19.32
CA ILE A 8 -11.93 46.37 -20.17
C ILE A 8 -10.58 45.66 -20.30
N ARG A 9 -9.49 46.38 -20.60
CA ARG A 9 -8.15 45.80 -20.70
C ARG A 9 -7.68 45.13 -19.40
N ARG A 10 -7.98 45.73 -18.24
CA ARG A 10 -7.69 45.10 -16.93
C ARG A 10 -8.51 43.84 -16.71
N ALA A 11 -9.80 43.85 -17.08
CA ALA A 11 -10.65 42.67 -16.98
C ALA A 11 -10.17 41.53 -17.91
N GLU A 12 -9.75 41.86 -19.13
CA GLU A 12 -9.15 40.90 -20.08
C GLU A 12 -7.85 40.30 -19.53
N LEU A 13 -6.95 41.11 -18.97
CA LEU A 13 -5.72 40.62 -18.34
C LEU A 13 -5.98 39.74 -17.13
N LEU A 14 -6.96 40.08 -16.30
CA LEU A 14 -7.38 39.24 -15.16
C LEU A 14 -7.97 37.92 -15.63
N LEU A 15 -8.83 37.96 -16.67
CA LEU A 15 -9.40 36.75 -17.24
C LEU A 15 -8.31 35.85 -17.85
N LEU A 16 -7.36 36.42 -18.58
CA LEU A 16 -6.22 35.69 -19.12
C LEU A 16 -5.35 35.09 -18.02
N LEU A 17 -5.09 35.83 -16.93
CA LEU A 17 -4.35 35.30 -15.78
C LEU A 17 -5.10 34.11 -15.15
N VAL A 18 -6.39 34.25 -14.87
CA VAL A 18 -7.21 33.17 -14.29
C VAL A 18 -7.24 31.95 -15.21
N LEU A 19 -7.40 32.14 -16.52
CA LEU A 19 -7.38 31.06 -17.51
C LEU A 19 -6.02 30.37 -17.56
N MET A 20 -4.92 31.13 -17.61
CA MET A 20 -3.57 30.56 -17.60
C MET A 20 -3.29 29.79 -16.30
N THR A 21 -3.68 30.34 -15.14
CA THR A 21 -3.54 29.64 -13.85
C THR A 21 -4.38 28.36 -13.84
N TYR A 22 -5.62 28.40 -14.33
CA TYR A 22 -6.46 27.21 -14.44
C TYR A 22 -5.84 26.15 -15.36
N LEU A 23 -5.36 26.54 -16.55
CA LEU A 23 -4.74 25.61 -17.49
C LEU A 23 -3.45 25.01 -16.93
N LEU A 24 -2.60 25.83 -16.31
CA LEU A 24 -1.39 25.38 -15.65
C LEU A 24 -1.72 24.39 -14.53
N ALA A 25 -2.69 24.73 -13.68
CA ALA A 25 -3.11 23.87 -12.58
C ALA A 25 -3.68 22.56 -13.11
N ALA A 26 -4.67 22.59 -14.00
CA ALA A 26 -5.42 21.43 -14.46
C ALA A 26 -4.60 20.46 -15.32
N TYR A 27 -3.67 20.97 -16.13
CA TYR A 27 -2.99 20.15 -17.14
C TYR A 27 -1.51 19.90 -16.87
N LEU A 28 -0.89 20.62 -15.93
CA LEU A 28 0.51 20.38 -15.55
C LEU A 28 0.65 20.03 -14.07
N VAL A 29 0.18 20.89 -13.16
CA VAL A 29 0.39 20.71 -11.71
C VAL A 29 -0.38 19.49 -11.20
N LEU A 30 -1.69 19.45 -11.47
CA LEU A 30 -2.58 18.42 -10.94
C LEU A 30 -2.21 17.01 -11.43
N PRO A 31 -1.93 16.75 -12.72
CA PRO A 31 -1.44 15.44 -13.16
C PRO A 31 -0.14 15.01 -12.49
N ALA A 32 0.82 15.95 -12.32
CA ALA A 32 2.11 15.67 -11.68
C ALA A 32 1.99 15.40 -10.17
N VAL A 33 0.93 15.90 -9.52
CA VAL A 33 0.63 15.62 -8.10
C VAL A 33 -0.06 14.26 -7.94
N TRP A 34 -0.88 13.83 -8.91
CA TRP A 34 -1.78 12.70 -8.74
C TRP A 34 -1.27 11.35 -9.23
N LYS A 35 -0.28 11.30 -10.13
CA LYS A 35 0.27 10.04 -10.62
C LYS A 35 1.77 10.10 -10.77
N HIS A 36 2.44 9.12 -10.17
CA HIS A 36 3.87 8.90 -10.25
C HIS A 36 4.15 7.39 -10.17
N TYR A 37 4.94 6.90 -11.12
CA TYR A 37 5.27 5.49 -11.35
C TYR A 37 6.64 5.36 -12.01
N GLU A 38 7.49 6.39 -11.90
CA GLU A 38 8.74 6.54 -12.64
C GLU A 38 9.69 5.37 -12.39
N HIS A 39 9.61 4.80 -11.19
CA HIS A 39 10.39 3.65 -10.74
C HIS A 39 9.72 2.29 -10.99
N GLN A 40 8.42 2.24 -11.30
CA GLN A 40 7.69 1.02 -11.68
C GLN A 40 6.54 1.30 -12.66
N LYS A 41 6.89 1.60 -13.91
CA LYS A 41 5.90 2.01 -14.94
C LYS A 41 4.86 0.92 -15.23
N GLY A 42 5.24 -0.35 -15.06
CA GLY A 42 4.35 -1.49 -15.24
C GLY A 42 3.16 -1.53 -14.28
N LEU A 43 3.19 -0.74 -13.19
CA LEU A 43 2.09 -0.67 -12.23
C LEU A 43 1.01 0.37 -12.60
N ALA A 44 1.28 1.28 -13.54
CA ALA A 44 0.43 2.44 -13.81
C ALA A 44 -1.00 2.11 -14.25
N GLU A 45 -1.20 0.96 -14.89
CA GLU A 45 -2.50 0.50 -15.40
C GLU A 45 -3.16 -0.56 -14.49
N LEU A 46 -2.51 -0.91 -13.38
CA LEU A 46 -3.03 -1.91 -12.46
C LEU A 46 -3.98 -1.27 -11.44
N PRO A 47 -5.08 -1.94 -11.07
CA PRO A 47 -5.93 -1.45 -9.99
C PRO A 47 -5.14 -1.48 -8.68
N MET A 48 -5.34 -0.48 -7.82
CA MET A 48 -4.69 -0.39 -6.50
C MET A 48 -5.60 -0.84 -5.36
N VAL A 49 -6.62 -1.63 -5.67
CA VAL A 49 -7.61 -2.11 -4.70
C VAL A 49 -7.95 -3.57 -4.97
N THR A 50 -8.04 -4.36 -3.90
CA THR A 50 -8.58 -5.72 -3.99
C THR A 50 -10.10 -5.71 -4.13
N ARG A 51 -10.70 -6.88 -4.36
CA ARG A 51 -12.15 -7.06 -4.36
C ARG A 51 -12.54 -8.31 -3.61
N THR A 52 -13.71 -8.30 -2.98
CA THR A 52 -14.31 -9.53 -2.45
C THR A 52 -14.82 -10.43 -3.58
N ALA A 53 -15.20 -11.68 -3.27
CA ALA A 53 -15.85 -12.58 -4.23
C ALA A 53 -17.13 -11.98 -4.86
N ALA A 54 -17.83 -11.10 -4.13
CA ALA A 54 -19.01 -10.38 -4.61
C ALA A 54 -18.68 -9.11 -5.42
N GLY A 55 -17.39 -8.83 -5.68
CA GLY A 55 -16.93 -7.68 -6.44
C GLY A 55 -16.86 -6.36 -5.67
N ILE A 56 -17.16 -6.37 -4.36
CA ILE A 56 -17.09 -5.19 -3.50
C ILE A 56 -15.62 -4.76 -3.36
N PRO A 57 -15.28 -3.47 -3.51
CA PRO A 57 -13.92 -2.98 -3.22
C PRO A 57 -13.45 -3.43 -1.84
N GLY A 58 -12.32 -4.13 -1.80
CA GLY A 58 -11.69 -4.67 -0.62
C GLY A 58 -10.70 -3.70 0.01
N ASP A 59 -9.61 -4.23 0.55
CA ASP A 59 -8.51 -3.43 1.08
C ASP A 59 -7.68 -2.82 -0.07
N PRO A 60 -7.22 -1.56 0.06
CA PRO A 60 -6.32 -0.93 -0.90
C PRO A 60 -4.90 -1.50 -0.81
N MET A 61 -4.20 -1.50 -1.94
CA MET A 61 -2.76 -1.80 -1.98
C MET A 61 -2.00 -0.64 -1.34
N ASN A 62 -1.09 -0.93 -0.44
CA ASN A 62 -0.30 0.07 0.29
C ASN A 62 1.19 -0.32 0.41
N ILE A 63 1.57 -1.56 0.13
CA ILE A 63 2.97 -1.99 0.15
C ILE A 63 3.33 -2.68 -1.16
N GLY A 64 4.58 -2.54 -1.61
CA GLY A 64 5.14 -3.26 -2.74
C GLY A 64 6.49 -3.85 -2.39
N LEU A 65 6.80 -5.04 -2.93
CA LEU A 65 8.10 -5.70 -2.74
C LEU A 65 8.74 -6.02 -4.08
N ILE A 66 10.06 -5.96 -4.14
CA ILE A 66 10.83 -6.35 -5.32
C ILE A 66 11.82 -7.43 -4.94
N GLY A 67 11.65 -8.60 -5.55
CA GLY A 67 12.39 -9.81 -5.26
C GLY A 67 11.62 -11.05 -5.68
N ASP A 68 12.31 -12.18 -5.72
CA ASP A 68 11.63 -13.44 -5.99
C ASP A 68 10.85 -13.93 -4.75
N ALA A 69 10.09 -15.02 -4.89
CA ALA A 69 9.30 -15.55 -3.79
C ALA A 69 10.15 -15.96 -2.57
N LYS A 70 11.40 -16.41 -2.78
CA LYS A 70 12.31 -16.79 -1.70
C LYS A 70 12.79 -15.54 -0.96
N ASP A 71 13.11 -14.47 -1.69
CA ASP A 71 13.48 -13.19 -1.10
C ASP A 71 12.34 -12.65 -0.21
N VAL A 72 11.09 -12.69 -0.69
CA VAL A 72 9.91 -12.24 0.09
C VAL A 72 9.74 -13.10 1.35
N ILE A 73 9.71 -14.42 1.21
CA ILE A 73 9.52 -15.33 2.34
C ILE A 73 10.61 -15.14 3.40
N CYS A 74 11.86 -15.02 2.96
CA CYS A 74 13.00 -14.80 3.85
C CYS A 74 12.93 -13.45 4.55
N ALA A 75 12.64 -12.37 3.81
CA ALA A 75 12.52 -11.03 4.35
C ALA A 75 11.44 -10.95 5.42
N MET A 76 10.26 -11.52 5.15
CA MET A 76 9.16 -11.57 6.11
C MET A 76 9.54 -12.37 7.36
N HIS A 77 10.19 -13.53 7.20
CA HIS A 77 10.65 -14.33 8.33
C HIS A 77 11.65 -13.58 9.23
N GLU A 78 12.69 -12.98 8.64
CA GLU A 78 13.70 -12.22 9.37
C GLU A 78 13.11 -10.96 10.05
N ALA A 79 12.04 -10.41 9.49
CA ALA A 79 11.26 -9.31 10.06
C ALA A 79 10.28 -9.74 11.18
N GLY A 80 10.23 -11.04 11.50
CA GLY A 80 9.36 -11.61 12.54
C GLY A 80 7.90 -11.77 12.12
N TRP A 81 7.64 -11.88 10.82
CA TRP A 81 6.33 -12.18 10.25
C TRP A 81 6.22 -13.65 9.85
N TYR A 82 5.08 -14.26 10.13
CA TYR A 82 4.85 -15.69 9.97
C TYR A 82 3.78 -15.95 8.91
N PRO A 83 3.87 -17.02 8.11
CA PRO A 83 2.81 -17.42 7.17
C PRO A 83 1.43 -17.52 7.81
N ALA A 84 0.47 -16.85 7.18
CA ALA A 84 -0.91 -16.73 7.64
C ALA A 84 -1.88 -17.68 6.91
N ASP A 85 -1.42 -18.51 5.96
CA ASP A 85 -2.28 -19.45 5.24
C ASP A 85 -1.55 -20.72 4.75
N PRO A 86 -2.29 -21.79 4.37
CA PRO A 86 -1.69 -23.03 3.86
C PRO A 86 -0.91 -22.87 2.55
N ILE A 87 -1.26 -21.91 1.69
CA ILE A 87 -0.58 -21.68 0.41
C ILE A 87 0.84 -21.18 0.69
N THR A 88 0.96 -20.17 1.55
CA THR A 88 2.23 -19.63 2.04
C THR A 88 3.00 -20.71 2.78
N LEU A 89 2.35 -21.51 3.65
CA LEU A 89 3.01 -22.61 4.35
C LEU A 89 3.64 -23.62 3.37
N ARG A 90 2.95 -24.02 2.31
CA ARG A 90 3.51 -24.95 1.30
C ARG A 90 4.75 -24.35 0.61
N SER A 91 4.71 -23.08 0.28
CA SER A 91 5.85 -22.36 -0.31
C SER A 91 7.00 -22.21 0.69
N SER A 92 6.71 -21.88 1.95
CA SER A 92 7.69 -21.62 3.01
C SER A 92 8.32 -22.87 3.60
N ILE A 93 7.63 -24.01 3.68
CA ILE A 93 8.18 -25.25 4.28
C ILE A 93 9.43 -25.73 3.54
N ALA A 94 9.45 -25.63 2.21
CA ALA A 94 10.62 -25.99 1.40
C ALA A 94 11.77 -24.97 1.48
N ILE A 95 11.49 -23.73 1.91
CA ILE A 95 12.43 -22.60 1.87
C ILE A 95 13.00 -22.27 3.26
N VAL A 96 12.21 -22.41 4.33
CA VAL A 96 12.54 -21.91 5.69
C VAL A 96 12.73 -23.02 6.72
N GLY A 97 12.41 -24.29 6.40
CA GLY A 97 12.77 -25.43 7.24
C GLY A 97 12.10 -25.46 8.64
N SER A 98 11.12 -26.33 8.81
CA SER A 98 10.64 -26.90 10.09
C SER A 98 10.02 -26.00 11.17
N VAL A 99 10.11 -24.66 11.13
CA VAL A 99 9.66 -23.81 12.26
C VAL A 99 8.13 -23.54 12.29
N LEU A 100 7.40 -23.78 11.20
CA LEU A 100 6.02 -23.27 11.04
C LEU A 100 4.88 -24.26 11.29
N LEU A 101 5.16 -25.51 11.66
CA LEU A 101 4.13 -26.57 11.73
C LEU A 101 3.29 -26.56 13.01
N ASP A 102 3.53 -25.65 13.95
CA ASP A 102 2.91 -25.71 15.30
C ASP A 102 1.68 -24.81 15.49
N ARG A 103 1.20 -24.11 14.45
CA ARG A 103 -0.08 -23.39 14.49
C ARG A 103 -1.16 -24.16 13.74
N PRO A 104 -2.11 -24.79 14.45
CA PRO A 104 -3.23 -25.46 13.79
C PRO A 104 -4.11 -24.43 13.09
N TYR A 105 -4.07 -24.45 11.75
CA TYR A 105 -4.99 -23.71 10.89
C TYR A 105 -6.37 -24.36 10.97
N LYS A 106 -7.14 -24.02 12.00
CA LYS A 106 -8.55 -24.38 12.09
C LYS A 106 -9.34 -23.30 11.35
N ASP A 107 -9.71 -23.61 10.11
CA ASP A 107 -10.81 -23.02 9.33
C ASP A 107 -11.29 -21.66 9.84
N ALA A 108 -10.59 -20.58 9.49
CA ALA A 108 -11.08 -19.24 9.73
C ALA A 108 -11.93 -18.81 8.52
N PRO A 109 -13.22 -18.47 8.70
CA PRO A 109 -14.05 -17.93 7.64
C PRO A 109 -13.65 -16.47 7.43
N VAL A 110 -12.48 -16.24 6.82
CA VAL A 110 -12.05 -14.90 6.43
C VAL A 110 -12.55 -14.66 5.01
N SER A 111 -13.15 -13.50 4.78
CA SER A 111 -13.56 -13.11 3.44
C SER A 111 -12.33 -13.04 2.54
N ASN A 112 -12.24 -13.95 1.57
CA ASN A 112 -11.19 -13.95 0.57
C ASN A 112 -11.19 -12.62 -0.20
N LEU A 113 -9.99 -12.03 -0.31
CA LEU A 113 -9.75 -10.88 -1.17
C LEU A 113 -9.07 -11.35 -2.46
N PHE A 114 -9.51 -10.76 -3.55
CA PHE A 114 -9.08 -11.10 -4.89
C PHE A 114 -8.42 -9.89 -5.52
N TYR A 115 -7.32 -10.16 -6.23
CA TYR A 115 -6.65 -9.19 -7.06
C TYR A 115 -6.62 -9.71 -8.48
N LEU A 116 -7.16 -8.94 -9.44
CA LEU A 116 -7.31 -9.35 -10.84
C LEU A 116 -7.96 -10.74 -10.99
N GLY A 117 -8.95 -11.04 -10.14
CA GLY A 117 -9.68 -12.31 -10.15
C GLY A 117 -8.94 -13.50 -9.51
N ARG A 118 -7.81 -13.27 -8.85
CA ARG A 118 -6.97 -14.31 -8.26
C ARG A 118 -6.81 -14.13 -6.75
N HIS A 119 -6.71 -15.24 -6.03
CA HIS A 119 -6.31 -15.28 -4.63
C HIS A 119 -4.88 -14.77 -4.44
N GLU A 120 -4.57 -14.40 -3.20
CA GLU A 120 -3.21 -14.07 -2.76
C GLU A 120 -2.23 -15.20 -3.10
N ASP A 121 -0.99 -14.81 -3.39
CA ASP A 121 0.12 -15.74 -3.56
C ASP A 121 0.78 -16.08 -2.22
N LEU A 122 0.90 -15.07 -1.36
CA LEU A 122 1.52 -15.17 -0.05
C LEU A 122 0.73 -14.31 0.95
N ALA A 123 0.63 -14.77 2.19
CA ALA A 123 0.00 -14.06 3.30
C ALA A 123 0.83 -14.25 4.57
N PHE A 124 1.01 -13.18 5.32
CA PHE A 124 1.78 -13.19 6.55
C PHE A 124 1.05 -12.45 7.67
N GLU A 125 1.32 -12.87 8.89
CA GLU A 125 0.80 -12.29 10.13
C GLU A 125 1.92 -12.05 11.14
N LYS A 126 1.76 -10.98 11.93
CA LYS A 126 2.60 -10.69 13.10
C LYS A 126 1.69 -10.44 14.31
N PRO A 127 1.74 -11.29 15.36
CA PRO A 127 0.89 -11.15 16.53
C PRO A 127 1.07 -9.80 17.24
N VAL A 128 -0.02 -9.22 17.71
CA VAL A 128 0.01 -7.98 18.51
C VAL A 128 -0.38 -8.29 19.95
N GLY A 129 0.61 -8.24 20.85
CA GLY A 129 0.40 -8.57 22.26
C GLY A 129 0.09 -10.05 22.48
N SER A 130 -0.75 -10.36 23.47
CA SER A 130 -1.06 -11.73 23.90
C SER A 130 -2.37 -12.30 23.34
N SER A 131 -3.16 -11.50 22.63
CA SER A 131 -4.48 -11.90 22.14
C SER A 131 -4.45 -12.30 20.68
N ALA A 132 -5.16 -13.37 20.32
CA ALA A 132 -5.22 -13.90 18.95
C ALA A 132 -6.15 -13.09 18.02
N ASP A 133 -6.97 -12.20 18.57
CA ASP A 133 -7.90 -11.34 17.83
C ASP A 133 -7.24 -10.08 17.24
N ARG A 134 -5.97 -9.83 17.60
CA ARG A 134 -5.19 -8.70 17.09
C ARG A 134 -3.89 -9.17 16.45
N ARG A 135 -3.78 -8.91 15.16
CA ARG A 135 -2.58 -9.24 14.38
C ARG A 135 -2.40 -8.24 13.26
N ASN A 136 -1.16 -7.84 13.05
CA ASN A 136 -0.75 -7.21 11.81
C ASN A 136 -0.84 -8.29 10.72
N HIS A 137 -1.35 -7.94 9.56
CA HIS A 137 -1.60 -8.91 8.50
C HIS A 137 -1.31 -8.28 7.14
N VAL A 138 -0.68 -9.05 6.24
CA VAL A 138 -0.43 -8.61 4.88
C VAL A 138 -0.65 -9.74 3.90
N ARG A 139 -1.35 -9.44 2.80
CA ARG A 139 -1.49 -10.31 1.63
C ARG A 139 -0.68 -9.76 0.48
N TYR A 140 -0.04 -10.62 -0.29
CA TYR A 140 0.75 -10.27 -1.46
C TYR A 140 0.28 -11.00 -2.71
N TRP A 141 0.35 -10.28 -3.83
CA TRP A 141 0.18 -10.78 -5.18
C TRP A 141 1.41 -10.43 -5.99
N LYS A 142 2.01 -11.41 -6.66
CA LYS A 142 3.00 -11.15 -7.70
C LYS A 142 2.27 -10.57 -8.90
N VAL A 143 2.59 -9.32 -9.22
CA VAL A 143 1.89 -8.56 -10.27
C VAL A 143 2.73 -8.38 -11.53
N LEU A 144 4.06 -8.45 -11.43
CA LEU A 144 4.97 -8.42 -12.56
C LEU A 144 6.03 -9.51 -12.39
N ASP A 145 6.31 -10.27 -13.44
CA ASP A 145 7.44 -11.21 -13.45
C ASP A 145 8.79 -10.50 -13.52
N SER A 146 8.82 -9.27 -14.06
CA SER A 146 10.00 -8.42 -14.13
C SER A 146 9.57 -6.95 -14.17
N GLY A 147 9.90 -6.19 -13.13
CA GLY A 147 9.77 -4.74 -13.09
C GLY A 147 10.97 -4.00 -13.71
N GLU A 148 11.08 -2.70 -13.45
CA GLU A 148 12.20 -1.86 -13.93
C GLU A 148 13.57 -2.36 -13.42
N GLU A 149 13.58 -2.98 -12.25
CA GLU A 149 14.77 -3.55 -11.60
C GLU A 149 15.09 -4.97 -12.08
N LYS A 150 14.42 -5.45 -13.13
CA LYS A 150 14.59 -6.81 -13.71
C LYS A 150 14.32 -7.95 -12.72
N ARG A 151 13.52 -7.68 -11.69
CA ARG A 151 13.13 -8.62 -10.64
C ARG A 151 11.60 -8.63 -10.53
N PRO A 152 11.00 -9.71 -10.00
CA PRO A 152 9.55 -9.77 -9.81
C PRO A 152 9.06 -8.67 -8.86
N VAL A 153 7.87 -8.15 -9.13
CA VAL A 153 7.22 -7.11 -8.32
C VAL A 153 5.95 -7.67 -7.70
N TRP A 154 5.79 -7.41 -6.42
CA TRP A 154 4.64 -7.80 -5.62
C TRP A 154 3.90 -6.55 -5.15
N LEU A 155 2.58 -6.60 -5.16
CA LEU A 155 1.72 -5.63 -4.47
C LEU A 155 1.05 -6.31 -3.28
N GLY A 156 0.87 -5.56 -2.20
CA GLY A 156 0.22 -6.06 -1.01
C GLY A 156 -0.72 -5.08 -0.34
N ALA A 157 -1.68 -5.65 0.38
CA ALA A 157 -2.56 -4.97 1.32
C ALA A 157 -2.14 -5.34 2.74
N ALA A 158 -1.48 -4.41 3.43
CA ALA A 158 -1.14 -4.52 4.84
C ALA A 158 -2.24 -3.86 5.69
N THR A 159 -2.77 -4.58 6.66
CA THR A 159 -3.85 -4.15 7.56
C THR A 159 -3.63 -4.69 8.98
N LEU A 160 -3.94 -3.89 10.00
CA LEU A 160 -4.05 -4.38 11.37
C LEU A 160 -5.45 -4.93 11.62
N ASP A 161 -5.58 -6.24 11.80
CA ASP A 161 -6.81 -6.85 12.33
C ASP A 161 -6.93 -6.47 13.81
N ARG A 162 -8.04 -5.84 14.18
CA ARG A 162 -8.30 -5.36 15.55
C ARG A 162 -9.31 -6.19 16.33
N SER A 163 -10.19 -6.91 15.65
CA SER A 163 -11.20 -7.77 16.26
C SER A 163 -11.85 -8.71 15.25
N VAL A 164 -12.52 -9.75 15.75
CA VAL A 164 -13.48 -10.56 14.98
C VAL A 164 -14.87 -9.94 15.15
N GLY A 165 -15.66 -9.89 14.07
CA GLY A 165 -17.02 -9.37 14.10
C GLY A 165 -17.84 -9.80 12.88
N ILE A 166 -18.81 -8.97 12.53
CA ILE A 166 -19.76 -9.24 11.43
C ILE A 166 -19.61 -8.14 10.38
N SER A 167 -19.49 -8.54 9.12
CA SER A 167 -19.42 -7.65 7.97
C SER A 167 -20.65 -6.75 7.92
N HIS A 168 -20.41 -5.44 7.78
CA HIS A 168 -21.47 -4.44 7.66
C HIS A 168 -22.28 -4.55 6.36
N TYR A 169 -21.74 -5.26 5.36
CA TYR A 169 -22.39 -5.41 4.05
C TYR A 169 -23.07 -6.76 3.87
N THR A 170 -22.53 -7.83 4.45
CA THR A 170 -22.98 -9.20 4.14
C THR A 170 -23.55 -9.95 5.34
N GLY A 171 -23.30 -9.49 6.57
CA GLY A 171 -23.67 -10.25 7.77
C GLY A 171 -22.79 -11.49 8.03
N ALA A 172 -21.77 -11.75 7.20
CA ALA A 172 -20.83 -12.84 7.41
C ALA A 172 -19.82 -12.50 8.52
N VAL A 173 -19.31 -13.52 9.21
CA VAL A 173 -18.20 -13.37 10.16
C VAL A 173 -16.97 -12.88 9.40
N THR A 174 -16.32 -11.83 9.91
CA THR A 174 -15.11 -11.23 9.30
C THR A 174 -14.18 -10.70 10.39
N HIS A 175 -12.93 -10.44 10.04
CA HIS A 175 -12.08 -9.58 10.83
C HIS A 175 -12.38 -8.11 10.52
N HIS A 176 -12.32 -7.29 11.56
CA HIS A 176 -12.35 -5.84 11.43
C HIS A 176 -10.93 -5.30 11.42
N ILE A 177 -10.67 -4.33 10.53
CA ILE A 177 -9.36 -3.68 10.44
C ILE A 177 -9.32 -2.36 11.22
N ALA A 178 -8.12 -1.95 11.65
CA ALA A 178 -7.87 -0.58 12.07
C ALA A 178 -7.95 0.38 10.88
N ALA A 179 -8.34 1.63 11.14
CA ALA A 179 -8.62 2.59 10.08
C ALA A 179 -7.36 3.22 9.47
N ASP A 180 -6.27 3.33 10.23
CA ASP A 180 -5.03 3.93 9.76
C ASP A 180 -4.18 2.90 9.01
N LEU A 181 -4.22 2.95 7.67
CA LEU A 181 -3.41 2.06 6.83
C LEU A 181 -1.97 2.54 6.69
N ASP A 182 -1.72 3.83 6.91
CA ASP A 182 -0.38 4.42 6.81
C ASP A 182 0.49 3.95 7.98
N THR A 183 -0.08 3.89 9.19
CA THR A 183 0.60 3.33 10.36
C THR A 183 0.99 1.85 10.16
N GLU A 184 0.09 1.05 9.61
CA GLU A 184 0.36 -0.37 9.36
C GLU A 184 1.45 -0.57 8.29
N ARG A 185 1.35 0.18 7.17
CA ARG A 185 2.39 0.21 6.13
C ARG A 185 3.75 0.60 6.71
N ALA A 186 3.78 1.60 7.59
CA ALA A 186 5.00 2.05 8.23
C ALA A 186 5.61 1.01 9.18
N LEU A 187 4.77 0.29 9.94
CA LEU A 187 5.21 -0.82 10.80
C LEU A 187 5.87 -1.92 9.98
N LEU A 188 5.21 -2.41 8.93
CA LEU A 188 5.72 -3.46 8.07
C LEU A 188 7.02 -3.04 7.38
N ALA A 189 7.07 -1.83 6.82
CA ALA A 189 8.28 -1.32 6.18
C ALA A 189 9.44 -1.18 7.20
N GLY A 190 9.16 -0.66 8.40
CA GLY A 190 10.16 -0.54 9.45
C GLY A 190 10.69 -1.91 9.92
N ASP A 191 9.84 -2.93 10.03
CA ASP A 191 10.27 -4.28 10.36
C ASP A 191 11.22 -4.87 9.31
N LEU A 192 10.94 -4.66 8.02
CA LEU A 192 11.78 -5.12 6.91
C LEU A 192 13.10 -4.35 6.82
N GLU A 193 13.07 -3.03 7.06
CA GLU A 193 14.28 -2.19 7.08
C GLU A 193 15.18 -2.55 8.27
N THR A 194 14.62 -2.68 9.47
CA THR A 194 15.40 -2.96 10.71
C THR A 194 15.96 -4.38 10.77
N SER A 195 15.37 -5.32 10.04
CA SER A 195 15.90 -6.70 9.88
C SER A 195 17.04 -6.80 8.85
N GLY A 196 17.40 -5.69 8.18
CA GLY A 196 18.45 -5.66 7.16
C GLY A 196 18.02 -6.31 5.83
N MET A 197 16.71 -6.41 5.57
CA MET A 197 16.16 -7.13 4.41
C MET A 197 15.82 -6.23 3.23
N VAL A 198 16.07 -4.92 3.35
CA VAL A 198 15.76 -3.91 2.34
C VAL A 198 17.05 -3.21 1.91
N THR A 199 17.22 -3.03 0.61
CA THR A 199 18.35 -2.28 0.02
C THR A 199 17.94 -0.90 -0.46
N ALA A 200 16.69 -0.72 -0.88
CA ALA A 200 16.13 0.58 -1.25
C ALA A 200 14.63 0.66 -0.95
N LYS A 201 14.15 1.89 -0.82
CA LYS A 201 12.75 2.22 -0.63
C LYS A 201 12.36 3.43 -1.45
N TYR A 202 11.17 3.38 -2.02
CA TYR A 202 10.55 4.49 -2.75
C TYR A 202 9.04 4.39 -2.70
N GLN A 203 8.37 5.33 -3.34
CA GLN A 203 6.92 5.35 -3.41
C GLN A 203 6.45 5.25 -4.86
N VAL A 204 5.26 4.71 -5.06
CA VAL A 204 4.48 4.80 -6.29
C VAL A 204 3.03 5.08 -5.96
N THR A 205 2.29 5.66 -6.90
CA THR A 205 0.88 6.00 -6.68
C THR A 205 0.01 4.77 -6.42
N GLY A 206 -0.71 4.77 -5.30
CA GLY A 206 -1.71 3.77 -4.92
C GLY A 206 -3.13 4.22 -5.25
N VAL A 207 -4.03 4.11 -4.26
CA VAL A 207 -5.44 4.52 -4.40
C VAL A 207 -5.66 6.04 -4.36
N GLY A 208 -4.61 6.80 -4.02
CA GLY A 208 -4.69 8.25 -3.82
C GLY A 208 -5.28 8.64 -2.45
N PRO A 209 -5.05 9.90 -2.01
CA PRO A 209 -5.41 10.35 -0.66
C PRO A 209 -6.88 10.09 -0.33
N THR A 210 -7.13 9.37 0.76
CA THR A 210 -8.46 8.87 1.12
C THR A 210 -8.72 9.12 2.61
N LEU A 211 -9.69 9.97 2.95
CA LEU A 211 -10.04 10.31 4.35
C LEU A 211 -11.20 9.48 4.94
N ALA A 212 -12.02 8.88 4.07
CA ALA A 212 -13.27 8.22 4.44
C ALA A 212 -13.53 7.00 3.55
N GLY A 213 -12.49 6.17 3.36
CA GLY A 213 -12.58 4.93 2.61
C GLY A 213 -13.35 3.86 3.37
N ARG A 214 -13.84 2.85 2.65
CA ARG A 214 -14.41 1.63 3.25
C ARG A 214 -13.94 0.39 2.52
N ASN A 215 -13.55 -0.64 3.26
CA ASN A 215 -13.13 -1.90 2.69
C ASN A 215 -14.31 -2.85 2.39
N GLY A 216 -14.00 -4.08 1.99
CA GLY A 216 -14.98 -5.09 1.59
C GLY A 216 -15.90 -5.58 2.71
N GLY A 217 -15.46 -5.44 3.97
CA GLY A 217 -16.27 -5.69 5.17
C GLY A 217 -17.10 -4.48 5.60
N GLY A 218 -16.81 -3.30 5.04
CA GLY A 218 -17.41 -2.02 5.38
C GLY A 218 -16.67 -1.23 6.46
N ASP A 219 -15.48 -1.67 6.87
CA ASP A 219 -14.66 -0.96 7.85
C ASP A 219 -14.13 0.35 7.27
N PRO A 220 -14.14 1.45 8.06
CA PRO A 220 -13.59 2.70 7.62
C PRO A 220 -12.07 2.63 7.56
N TYR A 221 -11.46 3.28 6.56
CA TYR A 221 -10.01 3.47 6.49
C TYR A 221 -9.64 4.88 6.00
N PHE A 222 -8.41 5.27 6.28
CA PHE A 222 -7.76 6.44 5.69
C PHE A 222 -6.29 6.14 5.34
N THR A 223 -5.78 6.85 4.33
CA THR A 223 -4.40 6.70 3.83
C THR A 223 -4.00 7.89 2.93
N ASP A 224 -2.71 8.22 2.91
CA ASP A 224 -2.11 9.11 1.89
C ASP A 224 -2.31 8.60 0.45
N GLY A 225 -2.64 7.31 0.32
CA GLY A 225 -2.93 6.63 -0.93
C GLY A 225 -1.70 6.28 -1.74
N GLU A 226 -0.53 6.27 -1.11
CA GLU A 226 0.73 5.85 -1.71
C GLU A 226 1.02 4.36 -1.46
N ILE A 227 1.90 3.79 -2.28
CA ILE A 227 2.45 2.46 -2.06
C ILE A 227 3.92 2.62 -1.77
N TRP A 228 4.37 2.13 -0.61
CA TRP A 228 5.79 2.06 -0.31
C TRP A 228 6.37 0.80 -0.94
N VAL A 229 7.29 0.96 -1.87
CA VAL A 229 7.96 -0.13 -2.58
C VAL A 229 9.33 -0.36 -1.96
N LEU A 230 9.59 -1.59 -1.54
CA LEU A 230 10.83 -2.02 -0.90
C LEU A 230 11.58 -2.99 -1.81
N ARG A 231 12.82 -2.63 -2.17
CA ARG A 231 13.72 -3.52 -2.90
C ARG A 231 14.40 -4.46 -1.92
N LEU A 232 14.04 -5.74 -1.95
CA LEU A 232 14.54 -6.74 -1.02
C LEU A 232 15.99 -7.12 -1.34
N VAL A 233 16.71 -7.57 -0.32
CA VAL A 233 17.98 -8.26 -0.50
C VAL A 233 17.82 -9.52 -1.35
N GLU A 234 18.91 -9.98 -1.96
CA GLU A 234 18.93 -11.21 -2.76
C GLU A 234 19.49 -12.38 -1.95
N ALA A 235 18.85 -13.53 -2.06
CA ALA A 235 19.31 -14.78 -1.45
C ALA A 235 19.55 -14.67 0.07
N CYS A 236 18.67 -13.92 0.77
CA CYS A 236 18.75 -13.69 2.21
C CYS A 236 20.03 -13.00 2.72
N ASN A 237 20.83 -12.41 1.84
CA ASN A 237 22.05 -11.73 2.26
C ASN A 237 21.71 -10.37 2.86
N LYS A 238 21.71 -10.29 4.20
CA LYS A 238 21.36 -9.06 4.92
C LYS A 238 22.23 -7.88 4.47
N HIS A 239 21.57 -6.73 4.38
CA HIS A 239 22.18 -5.44 4.07
C HIS A 239 22.58 -4.74 5.36
N ASP A 240 23.88 -4.57 5.58
CA ASP A 240 24.42 -3.89 6.78
C ASP A 240 24.46 -2.35 6.62
N GLY A 241 24.14 -1.84 5.43
CA GLY A 241 24.18 -0.42 5.12
C GLY A 241 22.87 0.31 5.38
N ALA A 242 22.88 1.64 5.22
CA ALA A 242 21.64 2.41 5.17
C ALA A 242 20.80 1.99 3.97
N VAL A 243 19.47 1.91 4.15
CA VAL A 243 18.52 1.71 3.07
C VAL A 243 18.55 2.94 2.15
N GLU A 244 18.76 2.72 0.87
CA GLU A 244 18.70 3.79 -0.13
C GLU A 244 17.27 4.34 -0.22
N GLN A 245 17.07 5.57 0.22
CA GLN A 245 15.78 6.27 0.09
C GLN A 245 15.78 7.01 -1.25
N ILE A 246 15.00 6.51 -2.22
CA ILE A 246 14.88 7.15 -3.53
C ILE A 246 13.73 8.17 -3.43
N ALA A 247 14.06 9.43 -3.68
CA ALA A 247 13.15 10.54 -3.51
C ALA A 247 11.95 10.46 -4.47
N SER A 248 10.77 10.81 -3.97
CA SER A 248 9.57 10.95 -4.78
C SER A 248 9.61 12.29 -5.54
N PRO A 249 8.81 12.48 -6.60
CA PRO A 249 8.69 13.79 -7.23
C PRO A 249 8.29 14.87 -6.21
N ALA A 250 8.83 16.09 -6.35
CA ALA A 250 8.59 17.18 -5.40
C ALA A 250 7.10 17.51 -5.18
N ALA A 251 6.27 17.29 -6.20
CA ALA A 251 4.82 17.43 -6.11
C ALA A 251 4.19 16.42 -5.16
N THR A 252 4.66 15.17 -5.17
CA THR A 252 4.25 14.10 -4.25
C THR A 252 4.71 14.42 -2.82
N GLU A 253 5.97 14.84 -2.64
CA GLU A 253 6.48 15.19 -1.30
C GLU A 253 5.66 16.33 -0.65
N PHE A 254 5.31 17.36 -1.44
CA PHE A 254 4.44 18.44 -0.99
C PHE A 254 3.04 17.92 -0.59
N LYS A 255 2.45 17.05 -1.41
CA LYS A 255 1.16 16.41 -1.11
C LYS A 255 1.22 15.61 0.20
N ASP A 256 2.28 14.84 0.43
CA ASP A 256 2.44 14.03 1.63
C ASP A 256 2.63 14.89 2.90
N GLN A 257 3.25 16.06 2.77
CA GLN A 257 3.32 17.04 3.86
C GLN A 257 1.93 17.60 4.18
N VAL A 258 1.17 18.01 3.16
CA VAL A 258 -0.22 18.49 3.34
C VAL A 258 -1.09 17.41 3.97
N TRP A 259 -0.98 16.16 3.51
CA TRP A 259 -1.70 15.02 4.08
C TRP A 259 -1.45 14.87 5.58
N ARG A 260 -0.17 14.82 5.99
CA ARG A 260 0.22 14.71 7.40
C ARG A 260 -0.38 15.82 8.24
N SER A 261 -0.31 17.08 7.77
CA SER A 261 -0.91 18.21 8.47
C SER A 261 -2.44 18.11 8.58
N VAL A 262 -3.13 17.58 7.55
CA VAL A 262 -4.58 17.40 7.58
C VAL A 262 -4.97 16.31 8.59
N VAL A 263 -4.30 15.17 8.56
CA VAL A 263 -4.54 14.03 9.46
C VAL A 263 -4.32 14.42 10.92
N GLU A 264 -3.22 15.12 11.21
CA GLU A 264 -2.92 15.66 12.54
C GLU A 264 -4.01 16.66 13.01
N ALA A 265 -4.45 17.56 12.12
CA ALA A 265 -5.46 18.56 12.46
C ALA A 265 -6.85 17.97 12.75
N ILE A 266 -7.20 16.84 12.15
CA ILE A 266 -8.49 16.14 12.37
C ILE A 266 -8.40 15.07 13.47
N GLY A 267 -7.25 14.93 14.13
CA GLY A 267 -7.03 13.96 15.20
C GLY A 267 -7.16 12.51 14.73
N LYS A 268 -6.74 12.23 13.49
CA LYS A 268 -6.61 10.88 12.96
C LYS A 268 -5.16 10.43 13.00
#